data_AF-A0A3M1TE33-F1
#
_entry.id   AF-A0A3M1TE33-F1
#
_cell.length_a   1.000
_cell.length_b   1.000
_cell.length_c   1.000
_cell.angle_alpha   90.00
_cell.angle_beta   90.00
_cell.angle_gamma   90.00
#
_symmetry.space_group_name_H-M   'P 1'
#
loop_
_entity.id
_entity.type
_entity.pdbx_description
1 polymer ?
#
loop_
_entity_poly.entity_id
_entity_poly.type
_entity_poly.pdbx_seq_one_letter_code
_entity_poly.pdbx_strand_id
1 'polypeptide(L)'
;MPARSADLAFGNIARQLGFVAKERLREAFPQALARGVSLEQFLVESGDLSPAQWGQVIQIRLRFGRKCLQCGQITYLMGSVPPCEHCGGTLQLQPGDEAPGARGQSGTPSERVAAVPPTRPVAPPQRPPAPHPRPPA
;
A
#
# COMPACT_ATOMS: atom_id res chain seq x y z
N MET A 1 2.56 -9.49 24.35
CA MET A 1 1.68 -8.70 23.45
C MET A 1 2.26 -8.82 22.05
N PRO A 2 1.52 -9.32 21.05
CA PRO A 2 1.99 -9.33 19.67
C PRO A 2 2.25 -7.90 19.19
N ALA A 3 3.25 -7.73 18.33
CA ALA A 3 3.50 -6.51 17.60
C ALA A 3 2.24 -6.07 16.86
N ARG A 4 1.72 -4.86 17.12
CA ARG A 4 0.56 -4.32 16.40
C ARG A 4 0.92 -4.13 14.93
N SER A 5 0.01 -4.38 14.01
CA SER A 5 0.24 -4.19 12.57
C SER A 5 0.66 -2.76 12.25
N ALA A 6 0.19 -1.78 13.03
CA ALA A 6 0.56 -0.38 12.93
C ALA A 6 2.07 -0.14 13.13
N ASP A 7 2.70 -0.82 14.09
CA ASP A 7 4.14 -0.69 14.39
C ASP A 7 4.98 -1.39 13.32
N LEU A 8 4.54 -2.58 12.87
CA LEU A 8 5.19 -3.29 11.76
C LEU A 8 5.13 -2.50 10.46
N ALA A 9 3.96 -1.92 10.17
CA ALA A 9 3.77 -1.07 9.00
C ALA A 9 4.65 0.17 9.05
N PHE A 10 4.66 0.85 10.19
CA PHE A 10 5.49 2.04 10.41
C PHE A 10 6.98 1.72 10.21
N GLY A 11 7.50 0.69 10.88
CA GLY A 11 8.91 0.32 10.81
C GLY A 11 9.36 -0.07 9.40
N ASN A 12 8.55 -0.84 8.67
CA ASN A 12 8.88 -1.21 7.29
C ASN A 12 8.87 -0.02 6.33
N ILE A 13 7.91 0.91 6.47
CA ILE A 13 7.86 2.14 5.65
C ILE A 13 9.07 3.03 5.98
N ALA A 14 9.35 3.26 7.27
CA ALA A 14 10.51 4.05 7.71
C ALA A 14 11.84 3.47 7.17
N ARG A 15 11.96 2.14 7.14
CA ARG A 15 13.10 1.45 6.52
C ARG A 15 13.15 1.63 5.00
N GLN A 16 12.02 1.46 4.31
CA GLN A 16 11.96 1.58 2.85
C GLN A 16 12.31 2.99 2.37
N LEU A 17 11.94 4.02 3.14
CA LEU A 17 12.30 5.41 2.88
C LEU A 17 13.73 5.76 3.31
N GLY A 18 14.43 4.83 3.97
CA GLY A 18 15.80 5.04 4.44
C GLY A 18 15.92 5.99 5.64
N PHE A 19 14.83 6.28 6.35
CA PHE A 19 14.86 7.17 7.53
C PHE A 19 15.47 6.49 8.75
N VAL A 20 15.24 5.19 8.89
CA VAL A 20 15.77 4.41 10.01
C VAL A 20 16.40 3.13 9.47
N ALA A 21 17.62 2.85 9.93
CA ALA A 21 18.34 1.63 9.59
C ALA A 21 17.63 0.38 10.14
N LYS A 22 17.78 -0.75 9.45
CA LYS A 22 17.16 -2.02 9.85
C LYS A 22 17.62 -2.46 11.25
N GLU A 23 18.90 -2.27 11.53
CA GLU A 23 19.55 -2.59 12.79
C GLU A 23 18.90 -1.78 13.92
N ARG A 24 18.73 -0.48 13.69
CA ARG A 24 18.11 0.41 14.66
C ARG A 24 16.65 0.05 14.93
N LEU A 25 15.89 -0.34 13.90
CA LEU A 25 14.52 -0.85 14.09
C LEU A 25 14.49 -2.16 14.90
N ARG A 26 15.46 -3.06 14.73
CA ARG A 26 15.53 -4.32 15.51
C ARG A 26 15.79 -4.05 16.99
N GLU A 27 16.50 -2.98 17.33
CA GLU A 27 16.75 -2.57 18.72
C GLU A 27 15.58 -1.78 19.30
N ALA A 28 15.00 -0.86 18.51
CA ALA A 28 13.91 0.01 18.94
C ALA A 28 12.62 -0.79 19.24
N PHE A 29 12.35 -1.84 18.48
CA PHE A 29 11.12 -2.64 18.64
C PHE A 29 10.95 -3.27 20.03
N PRO A 30 11.90 -4.06 20.56
CA PRO A 30 11.79 -4.61 21.91
C PRO A 30 11.80 -3.52 22.99
N GLN A 31 12.48 -2.40 22.78
CA GLN A 31 12.51 -1.28 23.72
C GLN A 31 11.17 -0.57 23.81
N ALA A 32 10.52 -0.30 22.67
CA ALA A 32 9.17 0.25 22.63
C ALA A 32 8.16 -0.67 23.34
N LEU A 33 8.23 -1.98 23.06
CA LEU A 33 7.40 -2.99 23.72
C LEU A 33 7.63 -3.03 25.24
N ALA A 34 8.89 -3.01 25.68
CA ALA A 34 9.23 -3.02 27.11
C ALA A 34 8.73 -1.77 27.84
N ARG A 35 8.70 -0.62 27.15
CA ARG A 35 8.16 0.64 27.67
C ARG A 35 6.63 0.76 27.52
N GLY A 36 5.99 -0.17 26.83
CA GLY A 36 4.55 -0.14 26.56
C GLY A 36 4.11 1.00 25.63
N VAL A 37 5.03 1.53 24.82
CA VAL A 37 4.76 2.61 23.84
C VAL A 37 4.78 2.07 22.41
N SER A 38 4.23 2.83 21.46
CA SER A 38 4.33 2.48 20.04
C SER A 38 5.76 2.66 19.53
N LEU A 39 6.13 1.91 18.48
CA LEU A 39 7.41 2.08 17.80
C LEU A 39 7.56 3.50 17.26
N GLU A 40 6.46 4.04 16.75
CA GLU A 40 6.35 5.42 16.27
C GLU A 40 6.75 6.43 17.33
N GLN A 41 6.11 6.38 18.51
CA GLN A 41 6.40 7.28 19.62
C GLN A 41 7.85 7.11 20.08
N PHE A 42 8.33 5.87 20.17
CA PHE A 42 9.69 5.58 20.57
C PHE A 42 10.74 6.21 19.64
N LEU A 43 10.55 6.10 18.31
CA LEU A 43 11.49 6.64 17.31
C LEU A 43 11.50 8.18 17.28
N VAL A 44 10.35 8.82 17.57
CA VAL A 44 10.28 10.28 17.70
C VAL A 44 10.95 10.75 18.99
N GLU A 45 10.67 10.09 20.13
CA GLU A 45 11.28 10.43 21.43
C GLU A 45 12.80 10.25 21.45
N SER A 46 13.31 9.24 20.73
CA SER A 46 14.75 8.97 20.64
C SER A 46 15.48 9.88 19.64
N GLY A 47 14.76 10.70 18.88
CA GLY A 47 15.34 11.55 17.84
C GLY A 47 15.82 10.80 16.60
N ASP A 48 15.55 9.48 16.52
CA ASP A 48 15.85 8.64 15.35
C ASP A 48 15.01 9.07 14.12
N LEU A 49 13.93 9.81 14.33
CA LEU A 49 13.00 10.19 13.28
C LEU A 49 12.51 11.64 13.48
N SER A 50 12.77 12.50 12.50
CA SER A 50 12.34 13.91 12.55
C SER A 50 10.82 14.06 12.31
N PRO A 51 10.17 15.15 12.77
CA PRO A 51 8.74 15.37 12.56
C PRO A 51 8.32 15.36 11.09
N ALA A 52 9.18 15.84 10.19
CA ALA A 52 8.93 15.85 8.75
C ALA A 52 8.96 14.42 8.16
N GLN A 53 9.96 13.62 8.53
CA GLN A 53 10.06 12.22 8.13
C GLN A 53 8.88 11.41 8.71
N TRP A 54 8.48 11.71 9.94
CA TRP A 54 7.34 11.08 10.59
C TRP A 54 6.07 11.31 9.78
N GLY A 55 5.81 12.56 9.39
CA GLY A 55 4.65 12.91 8.57
C GLY A 55 4.59 12.12 7.26
N GLN A 56 5.75 11.94 6.60
CA GLN A 56 5.82 11.15 5.36
C GLN A 56 5.52 9.66 5.59
N VAL A 57 6.07 9.06 6.66
CA VAL A 57 5.78 7.66 7.02
C VAL A 57 4.29 7.47 7.30
N ILE A 58 3.68 8.40 8.04
CA ILE A 58 2.24 8.35 8.38
C ILE A 58 1.37 8.43 7.12
N GLN A 59 1.65 9.37 6.22
CA GLN A 59 0.87 9.49 4.98
C GLN A 59 0.88 8.21 4.15
N ILE A 60 2.04 7.55 4.06
CA ILE A 60 2.15 6.28 3.35
C ILE A 60 1.42 5.18 4.13
N ARG A 61 1.59 5.10 5.45
CA ARG A 61 0.93 4.10 6.31
C ARG A 61 -0.58 4.15 6.18
N LEU A 62 -1.18 5.34 6.13
CA LEU A 62 -2.63 5.52 5.99
C LEU A 62 -3.19 4.90 4.71
N ARG A 63 -2.41 4.84 3.62
CA ARG A 63 -2.83 4.19 2.37
C ARG A 63 -2.98 2.68 2.49
N PHE A 64 -2.25 2.07 3.41
CA PHE A 64 -2.26 0.62 3.66
C PHE A 64 -3.24 0.21 4.77
N GLY A 65 -3.90 1.16 5.44
CA GLY A 65 -4.92 0.86 6.45
C GLY A 65 -6.19 0.29 5.82
N ARG A 66 -6.71 -0.81 6.35
CA ARG A 66 -8.01 -1.38 5.98
C ARG A 66 -8.90 -1.47 7.20
N LYS A 67 -10.14 -1.01 7.04
CA LYS A 67 -11.13 -1.04 8.11
C LYS A 67 -11.73 -2.44 8.20
N CYS A 68 -11.82 -3.00 9.39
CA CYS A 68 -12.54 -4.25 9.63
C CYS A 68 -14.05 -4.02 9.54
N LEU A 69 -14.75 -4.89 8.81
CA LEU A 69 -16.21 -4.82 8.67
C LEU A 69 -16.96 -5.27 9.93
N GLN A 70 -16.30 -5.99 10.84
CA GLN A 70 -16.92 -6.46 12.09
C GLN A 70 -16.66 -5.54 13.27
N CYS A 71 -15.40 -5.25 13.60
CA CYS A 71 -15.07 -4.43 14.78
C CYS A 71 -14.81 -2.96 14.45
N GLY A 72 -14.78 -2.57 13.18
CA GLY A 72 -14.52 -1.20 12.73
C GLY A 72 -13.08 -0.71 12.91
N GLN A 73 -12.19 -1.51 13.51
CA GLN A 73 -10.78 -1.15 13.72
C GLN A 73 -9.98 -1.18 12.41
N ILE A 74 -8.85 -0.46 12.38
CA ILE A 74 -7.98 -0.40 11.22
C ILE A 74 -6.81 -1.37 11.41
N THR A 75 -6.64 -2.28 10.45
CA THR A 75 -5.46 -3.15 10.36
C THR A 75 -4.64 -2.71 9.14
N TYR A 76 -3.33 -2.57 9.32
CA TYR A 76 -2.45 -2.12 8.25
C TYR A 76 -1.88 -3.32 7.49
N LEU A 77 -2.12 -3.37 6.18
CA LEU A 77 -1.67 -4.47 5.33
C LEU A 77 -0.19 -4.32 4.95
N MET A 78 0.54 -5.42 5.04
CA MET A 78 1.91 -5.54 4.54
C MET A 78 2.06 -6.83 3.73
N GLY A 79 1.56 -6.82 2.49
CA GLY A 79 1.60 -7.97 1.58
C GLY A 79 0.21 -8.53 1.28
N SER A 80 0.04 -9.85 1.41
CA SER A 80 -1.28 -10.50 1.28
C SER A 80 -2.25 -9.97 2.32
N VAL A 81 -3.56 -10.13 2.11
CA VAL A 81 -4.61 -9.61 2.99
C VAL A 81 -4.84 -10.57 4.18
N PRO A 82 -4.28 -10.34 5.38
CA PRO A 82 -4.63 -11.12 6.56
C PRO A 82 -6.04 -10.78 7.06
N PRO A 83 -6.62 -11.62 7.93
CA PRO A 83 -7.77 -11.24 8.75
C PRO A 83 -7.42 -10.07 9.69
N CYS A 84 -8.45 -9.41 10.23
CA CYS A 84 -8.25 -8.34 11.21
C CYS A 84 -7.45 -8.83 12.44
N GLU A 85 -6.41 -8.10 12.83
CA GLU A 85 -5.57 -8.47 13.99
C GLU A 85 -6.31 -8.38 15.33
N HIS A 86 -7.42 -7.64 15.38
CA HIS A 86 -8.17 -7.38 16.61
C HIS A 86 -9.26 -8.43 16.87
N CYS A 87 -9.93 -8.92 15.83
CA CYS A 87 -11.09 -9.81 15.96
C CYS A 87 -11.10 -10.99 14.99
N GLY A 88 -10.12 -11.09 14.09
CA GLY A 88 -10.10 -12.11 13.02
C GLY A 88 -11.09 -11.86 11.88
N GLY A 89 -11.92 -10.82 11.96
CA GLY A 89 -12.94 -10.51 10.96
C GLY A 89 -12.39 -9.99 9.63
N THR A 90 -13.27 -9.96 8.62
CA THR A 90 -12.93 -9.54 7.24
C THR A 90 -12.59 -8.06 7.16
N LEU A 91 -11.55 -7.74 6.39
CA LEU A 91 -11.12 -6.37 6.11
C LEU A 91 -11.77 -5.84 4.84
N GLN A 92 -12.13 -4.55 4.83
CA GLN A 92 -12.65 -3.87 3.66
C GLN A 92 -11.53 -3.62 2.65
N LEU A 93 -11.53 -4.37 1.55
CA LEU A 93 -10.56 -4.26 0.47
C LEU A 93 -10.85 -3.04 -0.42
N GLN A 94 -9.80 -2.35 -0.86
CA GLN A 94 -9.90 -1.32 -1.89
C GLN A 94 -9.70 -1.95 -3.29
N PRO A 95 -10.29 -1.38 -4.35
CA PRO A 95 -9.98 -1.80 -5.72
C PRO A 95 -8.48 -1.61 -5.99
N GLY A 96 -7.78 -2.71 -6.29
CA GLY A 96 -6.30 -2.78 -6.42
C GLY A 96 -5.59 -3.63 -5.35
N ASP A 97 -6.31 -4.09 -4.33
CA ASP A 97 -5.83 -5.00 -3.26
C ASP A 97 -6.06 -6.48 -3.65
N GLU A 98 -5.86 -6.81 -4.94
CA GLU A 98 -6.18 -8.12 -5.47
C GLU A 98 -5.21 -9.17 -4.89
N ALA A 99 -5.74 -10.06 -4.07
CA ALA A 99 -4.99 -11.14 -3.46
C ALA A 99 -4.37 -12.03 -4.56
N PRO A 100 -3.06 -12.34 -4.51
CA PRO A 100 -2.48 -13.36 -5.39
C PRO A 100 -3.02 -14.73 -4.98
N GLY A 101 -4.19 -15.14 -5.51
CA GLY A 101 -4.82 -16.38 -5.05
C GLY A 101 -6.15 -16.82 -5.65
N ALA A 102 -6.80 -16.09 -6.55
CA ALA A 102 -8.01 -16.60 -7.23
C ALA A 102 -7.70 -17.14 -8.64
N ARG A 103 -6.73 -18.07 -8.74
CA ARG A 103 -6.58 -18.94 -9.93
C ARG A 103 -7.00 -20.37 -9.54
N GLY A 104 -8.23 -20.72 -9.88
CA GLY A 104 -8.83 -22.04 -9.70
C GLY A 104 -10.29 -22.02 -10.12
N GLN A 105 -10.56 -22.00 -11.43
CA GLN A 105 -11.10 -23.14 -12.18
C GLN A 105 -12.52 -23.57 -11.79
N SER A 106 -13.49 -23.25 -12.64
CA SER A 106 -14.56 -24.18 -13.06
C SER A 106 -15.30 -23.59 -14.24
N GLY A 107 -15.19 -24.22 -15.42
CA GLY A 107 -16.08 -23.96 -16.55
C GLY A 107 -15.43 -23.97 -17.93
N THR A 108 -15.02 -25.14 -18.42
CA THR A 108 -15.13 -25.50 -19.85
C THR A 108 -16.03 -26.76 -19.89
N PRO A 109 -16.91 -26.95 -20.90
CA PRO A 109 -16.44 -27.19 -22.26
C PRO A 109 -17.25 -26.57 -23.41
N SER A 110 -16.54 -26.45 -24.53
CA SER A 110 -16.98 -26.66 -25.91
C SER A 110 -18.02 -25.75 -26.59
N GLU A 111 -17.52 -25.16 -27.70
CA GLU A 111 -18.08 -25.32 -29.04
C GLU A 111 -19.17 -24.33 -29.47
N ARG A 112 -18.72 -23.29 -30.18
CA ARG A 112 -19.06 -23.13 -31.60
C ARG A 112 -18.09 -22.19 -32.29
N VAL A 113 -17.46 -22.75 -33.33
CA VAL A 113 -16.73 -22.03 -34.38
C VAL A 113 -17.69 -21.09 -35.10
N ALA A 114 -17.33 -19.82 -35.21
CA ALA A 114 -17.86 -18.93 -36.24
C ALA A 114 -16.75 -17.97 -36.70
N ALA A 115 -16.69 -17.81 -38.01
CA ALA A 115 -15.56 -17.36 -38.80
C ALA A 115 -15.15 -15.88 -38.62
N VAL A 116 -13.86 -15.65 -38.92
CA VAL A 116 -13.18 -14.35 -39.06
C VAL A 116 -13.73 -13.58 -40.27
N PRO A 117 -13.72 -12.23 -40.25
CA PRO A 117 -12.90 -11.56 -41.28
C PRO A 117 -12.00 -10.43 -40.71
N PRO A 118 -10.92 -10.06 -41.40
CA PRO A 118 -9.85 -9.21 -40.86
C PRO A 118 -9.98 -7.72 -41.21
N THR A 119 -9.16 -6.95 -40.49
CA THR A 119 -8.56 -5.63 -40.80
C THR A 119 -9.41 -4.35 -40.76
N ARG A 120 -8.96 -3.42 -39.90
CA ARG A 120 -8.61 -2.05 -40.35
C ARG A 120 -7.57 -1.41 -39.41
N PRO A 121 -6.45 -0.86 -39.93
CA PRO A 121 -5.51 -0.09 -39.13
C PRO A 121 -6.13 1.28 -38.79
N VAL A 122 -6.20 1.61 -37.50
CA VAL A 122 -6.59 2.95 -37.02
C VAL A 122 -5.36 3.86 -37.07
N ALA A 123 -5.54 5.01 -37.71
CA ALA A 123 -4.53 6.03 -37.96
C ALA A 123 -3.89 6.59 -36.66
N PRO A 124 -2.64 7.06 -36.71
CA PRO A 124 -2.00 7.73 -35.58
C PRO A 124 -2.66 9.08 -35.25
N PRO A 125 -2.61 9.52 -33.97
CA PRO A 125 -3.19 10.78 -33.53
C PRO A 125 -2.45 11.98 -34.13
N GLN A 126 -3.20 12.94 -34.67
CA GLN A 126 -2.64 14.19 -35.18
C GLN A 126 -2.13 15.07 -34.05
N ARG A 127 -0.93 15.64 -34.23
CA ARG A 127 -0.35 16.64 -33.33
C ARG A 127 -1.19 17.94 -33.36
N PRO A 128 -1.30 18.65 -32.23
CA PRO A 128 -1.86 19.99 -32.21
C PRO A 128 -0.98 20.98 -32.99
N PRO A 129 -1.57 22.03 -33.60
CA PRO A 129 -0.83 23.07 -34.29
C PRO A 129 -0.01 23.93 -33.30
N ALA A 130 1.15 24.38 -33.75
CA ALA A 130 2.03 25.27 -32.98
C ALA A 130 1.39 26.65 -32.78
N PRO A 131 1.62 27.32 -31.64
CA PRO A 131 1.17 28.70 -31.42
C PRO A 131 1.90 29.67 -32.36
N HIS A 132 1.16 30.58 -32.98
CA HIS A 132 1.70 31.63 -33.84
C HIS A 132 2.59 32.61 -33.06
N PRO A 133 3.70 33.09 -33.66
CA PRO A 133 4.52 34.12 -33.06
C PRO A 133 3.75 35.45 -32.98
N ARG A 134 3.78 36.07 -31.80
CA ARG A 134 3.35 37.46 -31.59
C ARG A 134 4.28 38.40 -32.37
N PRO A 135 3.75 39.40 -33.11
CA PRO A 135 4.59 40.45 -33.67
C PRO A 135 5.19 41.33 -32.55
N PRO A 136 6.38 41.89 -32.75
CA PRO A 136 6.99 42.84 -31.82
C PRO A 136 6.19 44.16 -31.77
N ALA A 137 6.39 44.86 -30.65
CA ALA A 137 5.61 45.98 -30.11
C ALA A 137 5.39 47.18 -31.05
#